data_AF-A0A7J6NXC6-F1
#
_entry.id   AF-A0A7J6NXC6-F1
#
_cell.length_a   1.000
_cell.length_b   1.000
_cell.length_c   1.000
_cell.angle_alpha   90.00
_cell.angle_beta   90.00
_cell.angle_gamma   90.00
#
_symmetry.space_group_name_H-M   'P 1'
#
loop_
_entity.id
_entity.type
_entity.pdbx_description
1 polymer ?
#
loop_
_entity_poly.entity_id
_entity_poly.type
_entity_poly.pdbx_seq_one_letter_code
_entity_poly.pdbx_strand_id
1 'polypeptide(L)'
;MSKKRINRFQNRRLHVRNIHKPWADSLLTHSRVFEIIRGLRDPEHPTLSLEQLRVVTAEQIRVSKGIDGITKIDVEFTPTIPTCSVATLIGLTIRTKLQKCVCGANGDIKINVNIKEGTHDQEEQVNKQLNDKERCQAAIENPNLQKVIRQGIFESDPPLPDDLQLIPSLSKRDLTAWQEKNLLNEVEIFLSVDHPNICRLAYVFEAPTMVHLVMELCRGPDLHEMIYQRFNSGGYFAEPEVADIIAQVLYAINYLHTSNIVHRDIKPSHFMFTCGCPVITDPRHVYDCPDRRLKLFDFGLARRIGSSKSLGGGTLSYMAPECLEIEWESRKPLQRRVSVFGEDELDDQQDNIDAEQRGSGSTAISAKCDIWGVGVICHLLLTGKMPFESPNVGDVLREMRKIRRQRSTGKYLSGDRFNHLSEAAKSFLRGCLQVLPSERFSARRALDDQWLANMLNKDERREGEENNGAAEVLPWDVLESMRRYAVANSLRKAALNMVASGLTSREFPLLVTVLPSHARTQKVRPALTLL
;
A
#
# COMPACT_ATOMS: atom_id res chain seq x y z
N MET A 1 -10.30 -20.78 -18.23
CA MET A 1 -10.81 -19.98 -17.10
C MET A 1 -12.13 -19.34 -17.51
N SER A 2 -13.21 -19.58 -16.77
CA SER A 2 -14.59 -19.27 -17.18
C SER A 2 -14.88 -17.77 -17.23
N LYS A 3 -15.54 -17.33 -18.32
CA LYS A 3 -15.93 -15.95 -18.67
C LYS A 3 -16.68 -15.19 -17.54
N LYS A 4 -17.21 -15.89 -16.53
CA LYS A 4 -17.89 -15.29 -15.35
C LYS A 4 -16.94 -14.59 -14.36
N ARG A 5 -15.64 -14.93 -14.29
CA ARG A 5 -14.66 -14.23 -13.42
C ARG A 5 -14.22 -12.87 -13.98
N ILE A 6 -14.38 -12.66 -15.29
CA ILE A 6 -14.00 -11.41 -15.99
C ILE A 6 -15.04 -10.29 -15.76
N ASN A 7 -16.32 -10.63 -15.51
CA ASN A 7 -17.36 -9.62 -15.29
C ASN A 7 -17.31 -8.93 -13.92
N ARG A 8 -16.84 -9.59 -12.84
CA ARG A 8 -16.57 -8.87 -11.57
C ARG A 8 -15.37 -7.92 -11.68
N PHE A 9 -14.42 -8.26 -12.55
CA PHE A 9 -13.29 -7.41 -12.92
C PHE A 9 -13.72 -6.14 -13.67
N GLN A 10 -14.85 -6.15 -14.38
CA GLN A 10 -15.33 -4.98 -15.14
C GLN A 10 -15.96 -3.90 -14.25
N ASN A 11 -16.60 -4.26 -13.13
CA ASN A 11 -17.24 -3.25 -12.25
C ASN A 11 -16.27 -2.52 -11.30
N ARG A 12 -15.06 -3.05 -11.06
CA ARG A 12 -13.97 -2.34 -10.36
C ARG A 12 -12.85 -1.88 -11.31
N ARG A 13 -12.88 -2.29 -12.58
CA ARG A 13 -12.28 -1.54 -13.70
C ARG A 13 -13.14 -0.30 -13.97
N LEU A 14 -13.16 0.65 -13.05
CA LEU A 14 -13.23 2.03 -13.52
C LEU A 14 -11.86 2.37 -14.11
N HIS A 15 -11.67 1.91 -15.34
CA HIS A 15 -10.92 2.61 -16.38
C HIS A 15 -9.38 2.53 -16.37
N VAL A 16 -8.90 1.37 -16.84
CA VAL A 16 -7.48 1.01 -17.02
C VAL A 16 -6.95 1.32 -18.44
N ARG A 17 -7.74 1.87 -19.37
CA ARG A 17 -7.22 2.28 -20.71
C ARG A 17 -7.89 3.49 -21.38
N ASN A 18 -9.09 3.83 -20.94
CA ASN A 18 -9.61 5.17 -21.12
C ASN A 18 -9.78 5.72 -19.73
N ILE A 19 -9.78 7.03 -19.59
CA ILE A 19 -10.17 7.66 -18.35
C ILE A 19 -11.72 7.66 -18.32
N HIS A 20 -12.40 6.79 -17.54
CA HIS A 20 -13.74 7.14 -17.02
C HIS A 20 -13.43 7.92 -15.76
N LYS A 21 -13.04 9.15 -16.05
CA LYS A 21 -13.72 10.26 -15.46
C LYS A 21 -15.22 10.02 -15.67
N PRO A 22 -16.06 10.01 -14.62
CA PRO A 22 -17.54 9.91 -14.75
C PRO A 22 -18.17 10.96 -15.68
N TRP A 23 -17.35 11.88 -16.19
CA TRP A 23 -17.61 13.01 -17.08
C TRP A 23 -17.02 12.84 -18.50
N ALA A 24 -16.45 11.68 -18.84
CA ALA A 24 -15.93 11.40 -20.19
C ALA A 24 -17.03 11.11 -21.22
N ASP A 25 -18.24 10.75 -20.76
CA ASP A 25 -19.40 10.48 -21.63
C ASP A 25 -20.25 11.73 -21.90
N SER A 26 -19.96 12.85 -21.23
CA SER A 26 -20.65 14.13 -21.49
C SER A 26 -20.03 14.85 -22.67
N LEU A 27 -20.87 15.36 -23.58
CA LEU A 27 -20.48 16.29 -24.65
C LEU A 27 -19.50 17.35 -24.10
N LEU A 28 -18.37 17.53 -24.78
CA LEU A 28 -17.39 18.56 -24.41
C LEU A 28 -18.02 19.94 -24.63
N THR A 29 -18.30 20.67 -23.54
CA THR A 29 -18.88 22.02 -23.57
C THR A 29 -17.87 23.07 -23.11
N HIS A 30 -18.14 24.35 -23.38
CA HIS A 30 -17.30 25.45 -22.89
C HIS A 30 -17.24 25.46 -21.35
N SER A 31 -18.35 25.19 -20.64
CA SER A 31 -18.38 25.09 -19.17
C SER A 31 -17.49 23.96 -18.68
N ARG A 32 -17.42 22.83 -19.40
CA ARG A 32 -16.53 21.73 -19.04
C ARG A 32 -15.07 22.11 -19.17
N VAL A 33 -14.71 22.80 -20.25
CA VAL A 33 -13.35 23.30 -20.48
C VAL A 33 -12.98 24.30 -19.38
N PHE A 34 -13.90 25.18 -18.98
CA PHE A 34 -13.71 26.09 -17.85
C PHE A 34 -13.41 25.34 -16.55
N GLU A 35 -14.21 24.33 -16.20
CA GLU A 35 -14.00 23.51 -14.99
C GLU A 35 -12.63 22.82 -14.94
N ILE A 36 -12.05 22.49 -16.10
CA ILE A 36 -10.73 21.85 -16.19
C ILE A 36 -9.60 22.84 -15.86
N ILE A 37 -9.77 24.13 -16.20
CA ILE A 37 -8.69 25.12 -16.17
C ILE A 37 -8.87 26.21 -15.11
N ARG A 38 -10.08 26.39 -14.55
CA ARG A 38 -10.41 27.41 -13.53
C ARG A 38 -9.46 27.41 -12.34
N GLY A 39 -9.06 26.21 -11.88
CA GLY A 39 -8.26 26.02 -10.68
C GLY A 39 -6.76 26.15 -10.89
N LEU A 40 -6.29 26.26 -12.15
CA LEU A 40 -4.86 26.38 -12.46
C LEU A 40 -4.25 27.55 -11.70
N ARG A 41 -2.97 27.46 -11.35
CA ARG A 41 -2.27 28.53 -10.65
C ARG A 41 -1.38 29.34 -11.56
N ASP A 42 -1.29 30.62 -11.24
CA ASP A 42 -0.32 31.53 -11.83
C ASP A 42 1.05 31.33 -11.15
N PRO A 43 2.15 31.12 -11.90
CA PRO A 43 3.50 31.01 -11.33
C PRO A 43 3.92 32.19 -10.43
N GLU A 44 3.41 33.40 -10.68
CA GLU A 44 3.72 34.61 -9.91
C GLU A 44 2.74 34.82 -8.73
N HIS A 45 1.58 34.14 -8.75
CA HIS A 45 0.58 34.20 -7.69
C HIS A 45 0.14 32.79 -7.25
N PRO A 46 1.03 32.02 -6.59
CA PRO A 46 0.82 30.60 -6.29
C PRO A 46 -0.31 30.32 -5.29
N THR A 47 -0.84 31.34 -4.60
CA THR A 47 -1.94 31.18 -3.64
C THR A 47 -3.32 31.34 -4.27
N LEU A 48 -3.42 31.88 -5.49
CA LEU A 48 -4.67 32.17 -6.18
C LEU A 48 -4.80 31.34 -7.47
N SER A 49 -6.03 31.03 -7.84
CA SER A 49 -6.35 30.33 -9.10
C SER A 49 -6.56 31.32 -10.26
N LEU A 50 -6.45 30.84 -11.50
CA LEU A 50 -6.67 31.65 -12.71
C LEU A 50 -8.07 32.26 -12.74
N GLU A 51 -9.10 31.56 -12.22
CA GLU A 51 -10.43 32.13 -12.06
C GLU A 51 -10.44 33.29 -11.06
N GLN A 52 -9.84 33.11 -9.88
CA GLN A 52 -9.80 34.14 -8.84
C GLN A 52 -9.05 35.40 -9.32
N LEU A 53 -8.03 35.21 -10.15
CA LEU A 53 -7.27 36.29 -10.78
C LEU A 53 -7.96 36.87 -12.02
N ARG A 54 -9.11 36.32 -12.44
CA ARG A 54 -9.82 36.66 -13.69
C ARG A 54 -8.94 36.54 -14.95
N VAL A 55 -7.93 35.67 -14.89
CA VAL A 55 -7.07 35.34 -16.03
C VAL A 55 -7.85 34.53 -17.07
N VAL A 56 -8.78 33.70 -16.60
CA VAL A 56 -9.68 32.92 -17.46
C VAL A 56 -11.11 33.05 -16.94
N THR A 57 -12.06 33.22 -17.86
CA THR A 57 -13.51 33.24 -17.59
C THR A 57 -14.23 32.29 -18.54
N ALA A 58 -15.45 31.87 -18.19
CA ALA A 58 -16.24 30.97 -19.03
C ALA A 58 -16.58 31.56 -20.43
N GLU A 59 -16.66 32.89 -20.54
CA GLU A 59 -16.96 33.61 -21.79
C GLU A 59 -15.80 33.58 -22.79
N GLN A 60 -14.57 33.42 -22.29
CA GLN A 60 -13.34 33.35 -23.08
C GLN A 60 -13.08 31.96 -23.67
N ILE A 61 -14.03 31.03 -23.53
CA ILE A 61 -13.87 29.64 -23.93
C ILE A 61 -14.91 29.31 -24.99
N ARG A 62 -14.44 28.85 -26.14
CA ARG A 62 -15.29 28.39 -27.24
C ARG A 62 -14.97 26.95 -27.58
N VAL A 63 -16.00 26.14 -27.69
CA VAL A 63 -15.90 24.75 -28.19
C VAL A 63 -16.78 24.66 -29.42
N SER A 64 -16.19 24.28 -30.54
CA SER A 64 -16.90 24.11 -31.81
C SER A 64 -16.55 22.76 -32.44
N LYS A 65 -17.49 22.18 -33.17
CA LYS A 65 -17.26 20.95 -33.94
C LYS A 65 -17.05 21.35 -35.39
N GLY A 66 -15.84 21.10 -35.90
CA GLY A 66 -15.50 21.37 -37.29
C GLY A 66 -16.26 20.47 -38.25
N ILE A 67 -16.39 20.92 -39.50
CA ILE A 67 -17.04 20.18 -40.59
C ILE A 67 -16.27 18.89 -40.90
N ASP A 68 -14.96 18.89 -40.63
CA ASP A 68 -14.02 17.77 -40.70
C ASP A 68 -14.16 16.75 -39.57
N GLY A 69 -15.08 16.97 -38.62
CA GLY A 69 -15.26 16.13 -37.44
C GLY A 69 -14.29 16.43 -36.29
N ILE A 70 -13.36 17.39 -36.46
CA ILE A 70 -12.38 17.78 -35.45
C ILE A 70 -13.05 18.71 -34.43
N THR A 71 -12.93 18.40 -33.14
CA THR A 71 -13.42 19.30 -32.09
C THR A 71 -12.36 20.36 -31.80
N LYS A 72 -12.73 21.63 -31.98
CA LYS A 72 -11.86 22.78 -31.75
C LYS A 72 -12.18 23.43 -30.41
N ILE A 73 -11.17 23.57 -29.57
CA ILE A 73 -11.22 24.26 -28.28
C ILE A 73 -10.37 25.52 -28.41
N ASP A 74 -11.00 26.68 -28.38
CA ASP A 74 -10.33 27.97 -28.34
C ASP A 74 -10.47 28.54 -26.92
N VAL A 75 -9.34 28.75 -26.24
CA VAL A 75 -9.26 29.40 -24.93
C VAL A 75 -8.52 30.72 -25.08
N GLU A 76 -9.18 31.80 -24.69
CA GLU A 76 -8.57 33.11 -24.52
C GLU A 76 -8.26 33.34 -23.03
N PHE A 77 -7.11 33.94 -22.71
CA PHE A 77 -6.74 34.29 -21.35
C PHE A 77 -6.09 35.67 -21.26
N THR A 78 -6.17 36.29 -20.08
CA THR A 78 -5.61 37.62 -19.82
C THR A 78 -4.50 37.49 -18.78
N PRO A 79 -3.21 37.59 -19.15
CA PRO A 79 -2.11 37.41 -18.20
C PRO A 79 -2.15 38.46 -17.09
N THR A 80 -1.73 38.08 -15.88
CA THR A 80 -1.65 38.97 -14.71
C THR A 80 -0.59 40.05 -14.85
N ILE A 81 0.52 39.71 -15.51
CA ILE A 81 1.67 40.58 -15.75
C ILE A 81 1.96 40.59 -17.26
N PRO A 82 2.19 41.77 -17.89
CA PRO A 82 2.44 41.88 -19.32
C PRO A 82 3.86 41.44 -19.75
N THR A 83 4.50 40.54 -19.01
CA THR A 83 5.82 39.99 -19.37
C THR A 83 5.67 38.72 -20.21
N CYS A 84 6.42 38.65 -21.32
CA CYS A 84 6.31 37.57 -22.29
C CYS A 84 6.55 36.17 -21.69
N SER A 85 7.45 36.04 -20.72
CA SER A 85 7.82 34.77 -20.10
C SER A 85 6.69 34.17 -19.26
N VAL A 86 6.04 34.98 -18.41
CA VAL A 86 4.96 34.53 -17.52
C VAL A 86 3.70 34.21 -18.32
N ALA A 87 3.35 35.07 -19.28
CA ALA A 87 2.21 34.82 -20.17
C ALA A 87 2.37 33.49 -20.95
N THR A 88 3.59 33.20 -21.41
CA THR A 88 3.90 31.91 -22.06
C THR A 88 3.75 30.74 -21.10
N LEU A 89 4.17 30.86 -19.83
CA LEU A 89 4.02 29.80 -18.82
C LEU A 89 2.55 29.51 -18.50
N ILE A 90 1.73 30.54 -18.33
CA ILE A 90 0.28 30.39 -18.09
C ILE A 90 -0.36 29.67 -19.28
N GLY A 91 -0.09 30.13 -20.50
CA GLY A 91 -0.61 29.52 -21.72
C GLY A 91 -0.19 28.06 -21.90
N LEU A 92 1.08 27.74 -21.65
CA LEU A 92 1.58 26.36 -21.68
C LEU A 92 0.93 25.48 -20.60
N THR A 93 0.65 26.03 -19.42
CA THR A 93 0.00 25.31 -18.32
C THR A 93 -1.44 24.95 -18.67
N ILE A 94 -2.21 25.92 -19.21
CA ILE A 94 -3.57 25.71 -19.73
C ILE A 94 -3.56 24.63 -20.82
N ARG A 95 -2.71 24.79 -21.83
CA ARG A 95 -2.59 23.86 -22.96
C ARG A 95 -2.27 22.45 -22.48
N THR A 96 -1.29 22.32 -21.58
CA THR A 96 -0.87 21.02 -21.03
C THR A 96 -1.99 20.35 -20.23
N LYS A 97 -2.73 21.10 -19.40
CA LYS A 97 -3.86 20.57 -18.63
C LYS A 97 -4.96 20.06 -19.55
N LEU A 98 -5.32 20.84 -20.59
CA LEU A 98 -6.35 20.47 -21.56
C LEU A 98 -5.93 19.25 -22.40
N GLN A 99 -4.69 19.23 -22.91
CA GLN A 99 -4.15 18.06 -23.60
C GLN A 99 -4.23 16.81 -22.73
N LYS A 100 -3.85 16.89 -21.45
CA LYS A 100 -3.93 15.73 -20.53
C LYS A 100 -5.37 15.32 -20.20
N CYS A 101 -6.30 16.27 -20.13
CA CYS A 101 -7.65 16.01 -19.66
C CYS A 101 -8.63 15.60 -20.75
N VAL A 102 -8.35 15.96 -22.00
CA VAL A 102 -9.28 15.80 -23.13
C VAL A 102 -8.76 14.78 -24.18
N CYS A 103 -7.46 14.48 -24.20
CA CYS A 103 -6.93 13.39 -25.04
C CYS A 103 -7.42 12.02 -24.52
N GLY A 104 -8.41 11.45 -25.20
CA GLY A 104 -9.12 10.22 -24.81
C GLY A 104 -10.63 10.28 -25.06
N ALA A 105 -11.20 11.47 -25.30
CA ALA A 105 -12.56 11.61 -25.82
C ALA A 105 -12.58 11.19 -27.32
N ASN A 106 -13.61 10.47 -27.75
CA ASN A 106 -13.75 9.95 -29.12
C ASN A 106 -13.66 11.08 -30.18
N GLY A 107 -12.48 11.30 -30.78
CA GLY A 107 -12.28 12.20 -31.93
C GLY A 107 -10.95 12.96 -31.93
N ASP A 108 -10.58 13.53 -33.09
CA ASP A 108 -9.45 14.45 -33.21
C ASP A 108 -9.80 15.81 -32.58
N ILE A 109 -8.90 16.35 -31.76
CA ILE A 109 -9.12 17.59 -30.99
C ILE A 109 -8.00 18.59 -31.27
N LYS A 110 -8.37 19.81 -31.62
CA LYS A 110 -7.45 20.94 -31.80
C LYS A 110 -7.62 21.94 -30.67
N ILE A 111 -6.55 22.14 -29.90
CA ILE A 111 -6.51 23.10 -28.78
C ILE A 111 -5.72 24.33 -29.23
N ASN A 112 -6.38 25.49 -29.14
CA ASN A 112 -5.76 26.80 -29.32
C ASN A 112 -5.84 27.57 -28.00
N VAL A 113 -4.71 28.16 -27.60
CA VAL A 113 -4.63 28.99 -26.39
C VAL A 113 -4.02 30.32 -26.78
N ASN A 114 -4.76 31.41 -26.58
CA ASN A 114 -4.40 32.75 -27.01
C ASN A 114 -4.50 33.74 -25.85
N ILE A 115 -3.59 34.70 -25.81
CA ILE A 115 -3.74 35.93 -25.03
C ILE A 115 -4.84 36.78 -25.66
N LYS A 116 -5.68 37.38 -24.81
CA LYS A 116 -6.74 38.31 -25.20
C LYS A 116 -6.16 39.54 -25.90
N GLU A 117 -6.74 39.89 -27.04
CA GLU A 117 -6.31 41.03 -27.85
C GLU A 117 -6.28 42.34 -27.03
N GLY A 118 -5.20 43.10 -27.17
CA GLY A 118 -4.98 44.37 -26.50
C GLY A 118 -4.61 44.24 -25.01
N THR A 119 -4.25 43.04 -24.54
CA THR A 119 -3.84 42.84 -23.13
C THR A 119 -2.34 42.60 -22.94
N HIS A 120 -1.56 42.49 -24.02
CA HIS A 120 -0.12 42.25 -23.93
C HIS A 120 0.64 42.74 -25.19
N ASP A 121 1.76 43.46 -25.00
CA ASP A 121 2.50 44.14 -26.08
C ASP A 121 3.13 43.21 -27.14
N GLN A 122 3.41 41.96 -26.78
CA GLN A 122 3.94 40.92 -27.68
C GLN A 122 2.97 39.74 -27.85
N GLU A 123 1.66 39.99 -27.76
CA GLU A 123 0.63 38.94 -27.83
C GLU A 123 0.73 38.09 -29.11
N GLU A 124 1.01 38.68 -30.26
CA GLU A 124 1.15 37.94 -31.53
C GLU A 124 2.30 36.93 -31.47
N GLN A 125 3.44 37.34 -30.90
CA GLN A 125 4.61 36.48 -30.77
C GLN A 125 4.34 35.32 -29.80
N VAL A 126 3.69 35.59 -28.66
CA VAL A 126 3.37 34.55 -27.66
C VAL A 126 2.30 33.59 -28.19
N ASN A 127 1.25 34.10 -28.83
CA ASN A 127 0.21 33.28 -29.44
C ASN A 127 0.77 32.36 -30.54
N LYS A 128 1.71 32.85 -31.36
CA LYS A 128 2.42 32.01 -32.33
C LYS A 128 3.21 30.89 -31.66
N GLN A 129 3.83 31.15 -30.50
CA GLN A 129 4.56 30.13 -29.74
C GLN A 129 3.63 29.09 -29.10
N LEU A 130 2.53 29.52 -28.49
CA LEU A 130 1.56 28.65 -27.79
C LEU A 130 0.76 27.72 -28.73
N ASN A 131 0.64 28.10 -30.00
CA ASN A 131 -0.10 27.33 -31.00
C ASN A 131 0.82 26.55 -31.96
N ASP A 132 2.14 26.76 -31.89
CA ASP A 132 3.13 25.91 -32.54
C ASP A 132 3.25 24.59 -31.77
N LYS A 133 2.78 23.50 -32.39
CA LYS A 133 2.69 22.18 -31.77
C LYS A 133 4.06 21.60 -31.43
N GLU A 134 5.05 21.80 -32.30
CA GLU A 134 6.41 21.28 -32.11
C GLU A 134 7.15 22.08 -31.04
N ARG A 135 7.00 23.40 -31.07
CA ARG A 135 7.63 24.29 -30.09
C ARG A 135 7.06 24.10 -28.69
N CYS A 136 5.74 23.93 -28.56
CA CYS A 136 5.10 23.58 -27.28
C CYS A 136 5.58 22.22 -26.76
N GLN A 137 5.70 21.23 -27.65
CA GLN A 137 6.17 19.90 -27.27
C GLN A 137 7.61 19.95 -26.75
N ALA A 138 8.50 20.66 -27.45
CA ALA A 138 9.88 20.89 -27.00
C ALA A 138 9.96 21.65 -25.67
N ALA A 139 9.10 22.66 -25.47
CA ALA A 139 9.03 23.40 -24.20
C ALA A 139 8.56 22.52 -23.04
N ILE A 140 7.62 21.60 -23.29
CA ILE A 140 7.16 20.62 -22.30
C ILE A 140 8.23 19.58 -22.01
N GLU A 141 9.21 19.34 -22.89
CA GLU A 141 10.31 18.39 -22.62
C GLU A 141 11.43 19.00 -21.75
N ASN A 142 11.47 20.32 -21.62
CA ASN A 142 12.42 21.00 -20.75
C ASN A 142 12.12 20.72 -19.25
N PRO A 143 13.07 20.14 -18.48
CA PRO A 143 12.85 19.77 -17.08
C PRO A 143 12.46 20.93 -16.16
N ASN A 144 13.01 22.13 -16.39
CA ASN A 144 12.74 23.31 -15.56
C ASN A 144 11.31 23.83 -15.81
N LEU A 145 10.89 23.90 -17.07
CA LEU A 145 9.53 24.29 -17.44
C LEU A 145 8.51 23.25 -16.97
N GLN A 146 8.84 21.95 -17.06
CA GLN A 146 7.99 20.89 -16.51
C GLN A 146 7.73 21.04 -15.03
N LYS A 147 8.74 21.43 -14.24
CA LYS A 147 8.57 21.60 -12.79
C LYS A 147 7.51 22.66 -12.47
N VAL A 148 7.63 23.83 -13.10
CA VAL A 148 6.71 24.96 -12.89
C VAL A 148 5.30 24.62 -13.40
N ILE A 149 5.18 24.07 -14.61
CA ILE A 149 3.89 23.66 -15.17
C ILE A 149 3.22 22.58 -14.31
N ARG A 150 3.99 21.63 -13.77
CA ARG A 150 3.47 20.58 -12.88
C ARG A 150 2.99 21.16 -11.56
N GLN A 151 3.70 22.12 -10.96
CA GLN A 151 3.26 22.79 -9.75
C GLN A 151 1.92 23.51 -9.97
N GLY A 152 1.80 24.30 -11.04
CA GLY A 152 0.56 24.99 -11.38
C GLY A 152 -0.63 24.09 -11.71
N ILE A 153 -0.38 22.86 -12.19
CA ILE A 153 -1.41 21.84 -12.45
C ILE A 153 -1.76 21.05 -11.18
N PHE A 154 -0.78 20.61 -10.40
CA PHE A 154 -1.03 19.71 -9.27
C PHE A 154 -1.78 20.42 -8.15
N GLU A 155 -1.44 21.68 -7.88
CA GLU A 155 -2.10 22.50 -6.86
C GLU A 155 -3.52 22.99 -7.28
N SER A 156 -3.91 22.71 -8.54
CA SER A 156 -5.22 23.03 -9.11
C SER A 156 -6.24 21.89 -9.05
N ASP A 157 -5.75 20.65 -8.96
CA ASP A 157 -6.63 19.51 -8.83
C ASP A 157 -7.27 19.55 -7.43
N PRO A 158 -8.57 19.23 -7.30
CA PRO A 158 -9.20 19.19 -5.99
C PRO A 158 -8.37 18.28 -5.10
N PRO A 159 -8.07 18.71 -3.86
CA PRO A 159 -7.31 17.89 -2.94
C PRO A 159 -7.99 16.53 -2.83
N LEU A 160 -7.18 15.48 -2.67
CA LEU A 160 -7.73 14.19 -2.29
C LEU A 160 -8.58 14.38 -1.03
N PRO A 161 -9.65 13.59 -0.85
CA PRO A 161 -10.36 13.53 0.42
C PRO A 161 -9.39 13.46 1.60
N ASP A 162 -9.72 14.12 2.72
CA ASP A 162 -8.85 14.27 3.91
C ASP A 162 -8.39 12.93 4.54
N ASP A 163 -9.02 11.82 4.15
CA ASP A 163 -8.75 10.45 4.58
C ASP A 163 -7.97 9.63 3.54
N LEU A 164 -7.52 10.23 2.44
CA LEU A 164 -6.76 9.59 1.37
C LEU A 164 -5.42 10.28 1.11
N GLN A 165 -4.43 9.49 0.71
CA GLN A 165 -3.10 9.93 0.31
C GLN A 165 -2.67 9.30 -1.01
N LEU A 166 -1.90 10.06 -1.79
CA LEU A 166 -1.16 9.55 -2.94
C LEU A 166 0.21 9.05 -2.45
N ILE A 167 0.53 7.78 -2.69
CA ILE A 167 1.90 7.28 -2.47
C ILE A 167 2.80 7.55 -3.68
N PRO A 168 4.13 7.52 -3.52
CA PRO A 168 5.07 7.74 -4.62
C PRO A 168 4.72 6.89 -5.84
N SER A 169 4.66 7.55 -6.99
CA SER A 169 4.18 6.93 -8.22
C SER A 169 5.22 5.98 -8.79
N LEU A 170 4.77 4.80 -9.22
CA LEU A 170 5.64 3.73 -9.73
C LEU A 170 5.90 3.97 -11.22
N SER A 171 7.17 4.07 -11.61
CA SER A 171 7.55 4.27 -13.01
C SER A 171 7.33 3.01 -13.83
N LYS A 172 6.75 3.17 -15.03
CA LYS A 172 6.68 2.12 -16.06
C LYS A 172 7.85 2.17 -17.05
N ARG A 173 8.70 3.21 -16.98
CA ARG A 173 9.87 3.32 -17.85
C ARG A 173 10.87 2.21 -17.53
N ASP A 174 11.45 1.65 -18.57
CA ASP A 174 12.51 0.64 -18.49
C ASP A 174 12.11 -0.66 -17.76
N LEU A 175 10.81 -0.89 -17.58
CA LEU A 175 10.31 -2.17 -17.07
C LEU A 175 10.33 -3.22 -18.18
N THR A 176 10.95 -4.36 -17.88
CA THR A 176 10.76 -5.58 -18.66
C THR A 176 9.29 -6.04 -18.58
N ALA A 177 8.82 -6.80 -19.57
CA ALA A 177 7.47 -7.37 -19.55
C ALA A 177 7.17 -8.21 -18.28
N TRP A 178 8.21 -8.80 -17.68
CA TRP A 178 8.09 -9.51 -16.41
C TRP A 178 7.90 -8.56 -15.23
N GLN A 179 8.63 -7.44 -15.17
CA GLN A 179 8.46 -6.41 -14.12
C GLN A 179 7.08 -5.76 -14.22
N GLU A 180 6.60 -5.45 -15.41
CA GLU A 180 5.25 -4.92 -15.63
C GLU A 180 4.17 -5.92 -15.14
N LYS A 181 4.32 -7.21 -15.46
CA LYS A 181 3.43 -8.26 -14.96
C LYS A 181 3.45 -8.37 -13.43
N ASN A 182 4.60 -8.16 -12.79
CA ASN A 182 4.71 -8.17 -11.33
C ASN A 182 3.99 -6.98 -10.70
N LEU A 183 4.16 -5.79 -11.27
CA LEU A 183 3.48 -4.57 -10.84
C LEU A 183 1.96 -4.74 -10.92
N LEU A 184 1.44 -5.31 -12.02
CA LEU A 184 0.01 -5.61 -12.14
C LEU A 184 -0.46 -6.63 -11.10
N ASN A 185 0.32 -7.67 -10.83
CA ASN A 185 -0.02 -8.66 -9.80
C ASN A 185 -0.01 -8.06 -8.38
N GLU A 186 0.95 -7.19 -8.05
CA GLU A 186 0.98 -6.43 -6.80
C GLU A 186 -0.31 -5.64 -6.63
N VAL A 187 -0.67 -4.83 -7.64
CA VAL A 187 -1.88 -4.01 -7.63
C VAL A 187 -3.15 -4.87 -7.48
N GLU A 188 -3.24 -5.99 -8.21
CA GLU A 188 -4.37 -6.91 -8.12
C GLU A 188 -4.52 -7.55 -6.75
N ILE A 189 -3.40 -7.94 -6.11
CA ILE A 189 -3.42 -8.47 -4.75
C ILE A 189 -3.89 -7.39 -3.78
N PHE A 190 -3.30 -6.19 -3.88
CA PHE A 190 -3.59 -5.10 -2.97
C PHE A 190 -5.05 -4.61 -3.06
N LEU A 191 -5.63 -4.58 -4.27
CA LEU A 191 -7.05 -4.28 -4.47
C LEU A 191 -8.00 -5.39 -3.96
N SER A 192 -7.49 -6.61 -3.74
CA SER A 192 -8.29 -7.76 -3.34
C SER A 192 -8.36 -7.99 -1.83
N VAL A 193 -7.58 -7.22 -1.06
CA VAL A 193 -7.50 -7.33 0.41
C VAL A 193 -8.24 -6.18 1.08
N ASP A 194 -8.95 -6.50 2.16
CA ASP A 194 -9.67 -5.54 2.98
C ASP A 194 -9.66 -6.03 4.43
N HIS A 195 -8.88 -5.36 5.28
CA HIS A 195 -8.67 -5.79 6.65
C HIS A 195 -8.27 -4.59 7.53
N PRO A 196 -8.72 -4.52 8.80
CA PRO A 196 -8.38 -3.44 9.74
C PRO A 196 -6.88 -3.08 9.83
N ASN A 197 -6.00 -4.08 9.81
CA ASN A 197 -4.53 -3.94 9.89
C ASN A 197 -3.84 -3.97 8.51
N ILE A 198 -4.58 -3.75 7.43
CA ILE A 198 -4.04 -3.56 6.08
C ILE A 198 -4.54 -2.20 5.58
N CYS A 199 -3.67 -1.43 4.93
CA CYS A 199 -4.02 -0.14 4.35
C CYS A 199 -4.96 -0.36 3.17
N ARG A 200 -6.04 0.42 3.07
CA ARG A 200 -6.96 0.28 1.94
C ARG A 200 -6.38 0.98 0.71
N LEU A 201 -6.16 0.23 -0.37
CA LEU A 201 -5.88 0.81 -1.68
C LEU A 201 -7.21 1.28 -2.30
N ALA A 202 -7.45 2.59 -2.27
CA ALA A 202 -8.70 3.20 -2.69
C ALA A 202 -8.81 3.29 -4.21
N TYR A 203 -7.76 3.80 -4.87
CA TYR A 203 -7.74 4.00 -6.32
C TYR A 203 -6.37 3.69 -6.91
N VAL A 204 -6.38 3.30 -8.18
CA VAL A 204 -5.17 3.13 -8.99
C VAL A 204 -5.37 3.86 -10.30
N PHE A 205 -4.47 4.79 -10.61
CA PHE A 205 -4.47 5.51 -11.87
C PHE A 205 -3.27 5.11 -12.70
N GLU A 206 -3.52 4.62 -13.91
CA GLU A 206 -2.48 4.31 -14.86
C GLU A 206 -2.30 5.47 -15.85
N ALA A 207 -1.09 6.02 -15.90
CA ALA A 207 -0.66 6.97 -16.92
C ALA A 207 0.27 6.23 -17.92
N PRO A 208 0.61 6.81 -19.10
CA PRO A 208 1.47 6.13 -20.08
C PRO A 208 2.81 5.66 -19.51
N THR A 209 3.42 6.42 -18.60
CA THR A 209 4.75 6.12 -18.05
C THR A 209 4.77 5.87 -16.54
N MET A 210 3.63 5.93 -15.84
CA MET A 210 3.56 5.85 -14.38
C MET A 210 2.29 5.12 -13.93
N VAL A 211 2.34 4.49 -12.76
CA VAL A 211 1.16 4.01 -12.01
C VAL A 211 1.09 4.80 -10.71
N HIS A 212 -0.06 5.41 -10.45
CA HIS A 212 -0.35 6.18 -9.24
C HIS A 212 -1.26 5.35 -8.35
N LEU A 213 -0.87 5.18 -7.09
CA LEU A 213 -1.65 4.43 -6.12
C LEU A 213 -2.17 5.42 -5.06
N VAL A 214 -3.48 5.45 -4.85
CA VAL A 214 -4.13 6.27 -3.83
C VAL A 214 -4.68 5.35 -2.76
N MET A 215 -4.23 5.54 -1.53
CA MET A 215 -4.58 4.71 -0.39
C MET A 215 -5.14 5.54 0.75
N GLU A 216 -5.68 4.86 1.75
CA GLU A 216 -6.03 5.46 3.04
C GLU A 216 -4.83 6.23 3.63
N LEU A 217 -5.10 7.43 4.13
CA LEU A 217 -4.11 8.28 4.81
C LEU A 217 -3.76 7.67 6.18
N CYS A 218 -2.49 7.35 6.36
CA CYS A 218 -1.92 7.00 7.65
C CYS A 218 -1.02 8.17 8.10
N ARG A 219 -1.40 8.85 9.19
CA ARG A 219 -0.74 10.08 9.64
C ARG A 219 0.48 9.85 10.52
N GLY A 220 0.66 8.63 11.01
CA GLY A 220 1.73 8.27 11.93
C GLY A 220 3.01 7.82 11.24
N PRO A 221 4.10 7.70 12.02
CA PRO A 221 5.33 7.10 11.52
C PRO A 221 5.11 5.64 11.12
N ASP A 222 6.04 5.08 10.36
CA ASP A 222 6.13 3.63 10.22
C ASP A 222 6.77 2.99 11.49
N LEU A 223 6.62 1.67 11.62
CA LEU A 223 7.13 0.93 12.76
C LEU A 223 8.67 0.96 12.82
N HIS A 224 9.37 1.08 11.68
CA HIS A 224 10.82 1.23 11.67
C HIS A 224 11.25 2.54 12.32
N GLU A 225 10.62 3.64 11.93
CA GLU A 225 10.88 4.97 12.52
C GLU A 225 10.57 4.99 14.02
N MET A 226 9.46 4.37 14.45
CA MET A 226 9.16 4.23 15.89
C MET A 226 10.26 3.46 16.64
N ILE A 227 10.72 2.34 16.08
CA ILE A 227 11.81 1.53 16.65
C ILE A 227 13.09 2.36 16.77
N TYR A 228 13.46 3.06 15.69
CA TYR A 228 14.66 3.89 15.62
C TYR A 228 14.63 5.00 16.69
N GLN A 229 13.53 5.75 16.76
CA GLN A 229 13.37 6.82 17.75
C GLN A 229 13.40 6.29 19.19
N ARG A 230 12.73 5.16 19.46
CA ARG A 230 12.68 4.58 20.81
C ARG A 230 14.05 4.13 21.29
N PHE A 231 14.82 3.42 20.47
CA PHE A 231 16.14 2.95 20.90
C PHE A 231 17.19 4.07 20.93
N ASN A 232 17.14 5.04 20.02
CA ASN A 232 18.08 6.18 20.04
C ASN A 232 17.86 7.14 21.20
N SER A 233 16.64 7.21 21.74
CA SER A 233 16.35 7.95 22.98
C SER A 233 16.73 7.17 24.25
N GLY A 234 17.36 5.99 24.11
CA GLY A 234 17.71 5.11 25.23
C GLY A 234 16.52 4.36 25.84
N GLY A 235 15.36 4.40 25.17
CA GLY A 235 14.16 3.69 25.58
C GLY A 235 14.18 2.21 25.20
N TYR A 236 13.16 1.49 25.65
CA TYR A 236 12.89 0.09 25.31
C TYR A 236 11.40 -0.11 25.06
N PHE A 237 11.04 -1.29 24.56
CA PHE A 237 9.64 -1.71 24.44
C PHE A 237 9.33 -2.72 25.54
N ALA A 238 8.27 -2.47 26.31
CA ALA A 238 7.81 -3.42 27.31
C ALA A 238 7.07 -4.59 26.63
N GLU A 239 7.13 -5.80 27.21
CA GLU A 239 6.47 -6.98 26.62
C GLU A 239 4.99 -6.76 26.24
N PRO A 240 4.15 -6.08 27.04
CA PRO A 240 2.76 -5.81 26.64
C PRO A 240 2.64 -4.92 25.39
N GLU A 241 3.49 -3.89 25.26
CA GLU A 241 3.54 -3.03 24.06
C GLU A 241 3.99 -3.85 22.84
N VAL A 242 4.99 -4.71 22.99
CA VAL A 242 5.43 -5.59 21.90
C VAL A 242 4.33 -6.58 21.52
N ALA A 243 3.65 -7.19 22.50
CA ALA A 243 2.57 -8.12 22.26
C ALA A 243 1.42 -7.47 21.48
N ASP A 244 1.04 -6.23 21.81
CA ASP A 244 0.06 -5.45 21.05
C ASP A 244 0.49 -5.27 19.57
N ILE A 245 1.70 -4.75 19.35
CA ILE A 245 2.24 -4.55 17.99
C ILE A 245 2.26 -5.85 17.20
N ILE A 246 2.75 -6.94 17.81
CA ILE A 246 2.88 -8.25 17.15
C ILE A 246 1.51 -8.88 16.87
N ALA A 247 0.53 -8.72 17.76
CA ALA A 247 -0.83 -9.17 17.51
C ALA A 247 -1.43 -8.45 16.29
N GLN A 248 -1.26 -7.12 16.20
CA GLN A 248 -1.73 -6.34 15.04
C GLN A 248 -1.08 -6.76 13.72
N VAL A 249 0.23 -7.01 13.73
CA VAL A 249 0.95 -7.60 12.58
C VAL A 249 0.34 -8.96 12.23
N LEU A 250 0.19 -9.86 13.21
CA LEU A 250 -0.33 -11.20 12.99
C LEU A 250 -1.78 -11.24 12.49
N TYR A 251 -2.63 -10.29 12.88
CA TYR A 251 -3.99 -10.18 12.32
C TYR A 251 -3.95 -9.96 10.81
N ALA A 252 -3.10 -9.03 10.32
CA ALA A 252 -2.90 -8.82 8.89
C ALA A 252 -2.37 -10.08 8.20
N ILE A 253 -1.34 -10.73 8.78
CA ILE A 253 -0.73 -11.92 8.17
C ILE A 253 -1.70 -13.11 8.14
N ASN A 254 -2.45 -13.34 9.21
CA ASN A 254 -3.44 -14.40 9.28
C ASN A 254 -4.54 -14.20 8.22
N TYR A 255 -5.01 -12.97 8.03
CA TYR A 255 -5.96 -12.63 6.97
C TYR A 255 -5.40 -12.93 5.57
N LEU A 256 -4.14 -12.55 5.29
CA LEU A 256 -3.50 -12.85 4.01
C LEU A 256 -3.37 -14.36 3.78
N HIS A 257 -2.89 -15.10 4.79
CA HIS A 257 -2.66 -16.55 4.69
C HIS A 257 -3.96 -17.31 4.47
N THR A 258 -5.04 -16.96 5.18
CA THR A 258 -6.38 -17.54 4.98
C THR A 258 -6.98 -17.17 3.62
N SER A 259 -6.56 -16.04 3.04
CA SER A 259 -6.89 -15.61 1.67
C SER A 259 -5.98 -16.21 0.59
N ASN A 260 -5.14 -17.20 0.94
CA ASN A 260 -4.14 -17.82 0.06
C ASN A 260 -3.15 -16.81 -0.54
N ILE A 261 -2.76 -15.80 0.22
CA ILE A 261 -1.76 -14.79 -0.13
C ILE A 261 -0.57 -14.92 0.83
N VAL A 262 0.64 -14.91 0.29
CA VAL A 262 1.89 -14.80 1.06
C VAL A 262 2.53 -13.45 0.75
N HIS A 263 2.99 -12.73 1.77
CA HIS A 263 3.50 -11.38 1.62
C HIS A 263 4.96 -11.34 1.14
N ARG A 264 5.81 -12.17 1.75
CA ARG A 264 7.25 -12.37 1.47
C ARG A 264 8.19 -11.21 1.83
N ASP A 265 7.69 -10.06 2.23
CA ASP A 265 8.53 -8.95 2.74
C ASP A 265 7.98 -8.32 4.04
N ILE A 266 7.90 -9.13 5.09
CA ILE A 266 7.47 -8.68 6.41
C ILE A 266 8.64 -8.01 7.13
N LYS A 267 8.54 -6.70 7.31
CA LYS A 267 9.54 -5.86 8.00
C LYS A 267 8.90 -4.60 8.58
N PRO A 268 9.53 -3.93 9.57
CA PRO A 268 8.93 -2.79 10.24
C PRO A 268 8.53 -1.62 9.32
N SER A 269 9.34 -1.31 8.29
CA SER A 269 9.06 -0.18 7.40
C SER A 269 7.84 -0.36 6.49
N HIS A 270 7.19 -1.54 6.50
CA HIS A 270 5.96 -1.81 5.74
C HIS A 270 4.69 -1.70 6.60
N PHE A 271 4.83 -1.33 7.87
CA PHE A 271 3.71 -1.14 8.78
C PHE A 271 3.65 0.32 9.25
N MET A 272 2.53 0.99 9.02
CA MET A 272 2.35 2.41 9.33
C MET A 272 1.24 2.64 10.35
N PHE A 273 1.42 3.61 11.25
CA PHE A 273 0.39 3.99 12.21
C PHE A 273 -0.67 4.91 11.57
N THR A 274 -1.95 4.66 11.83
CA THR A 274 -3.05 5.49 11.31
C THR A 274 -3.04 6.89 11.92
N CYS A 275 -2.80 6.98 13.22
CA CYS A 275 -2.79 8.22 13.97
C CYS A 275 -1.40 8.88 13.96
N GLY A 276 -1.35 10.21 13.82
CA GLY A 276 -0.11 11.01 13.86
C GLY A 276 0.22 11.58 15.24
N CYS A 277 -0.35 11.00 16.31
CA CYS A 277 -0.18 11.56 17.65
C CYS A 277 1.27 11.41 18.13
N PRO A 278 1.90 12.47 18.70
CA PRO A 278 3.25 12.40 19.27
C PRO A 278 3.41 11.33 20.35
N VAL A 279 2.31 10.98 21.01
CA VAL A 279 2.22 9.93 22.02
C VAL A 279 2.61 8.55 21.50
N ILE A 280 2.47 8.28 20.20
CA ILE A 280 2.76 6.94 19.65
C ILE A 280 4.22 6.54 19.86
N THR A 281 5.13 7.51 19.83
CA THR A 281 6.56 7.27 20.01
C THR A 281 7.02 7.44 21.47
N ASP A 282 6.25 8.16 22.31
CA ASP A 282 6.57 8.37 23.72
C ASP A 282 6.30 7.09 24.56
N PRO A 283 7.34 6.50 25.19
CA PRO A 283 7.19 5.30 26.02
C PRO A 283 6.26 5.49 27.24
N ARG A 284 6.02 6.74 27.68
CA ARG A 284 5.19 7.02 28.85
C ARG A 284 3.70 7.05 28.56
N HIS A 285 3.34 7.20 27.29
CA HIS A 285 1.96 7.47 26.87
C HIS A 285 1.44 6.42 25.88
N VAL A 286 2.13 5.27 25.72
CA VAL A 286 1.86 4.24 24.70
C VAL A 286 0.38 3.85 24.59
N TYR A 287 -0.34 3.80 25.73
CA TYR A 287 -1.74 3.41 25.84
C TYR A 287 -2.74 4.58 25.78
N ASP A 288 -2.25 5.83 25.72
CA ASP A 288 -3.09 7.04 25.75
C ASP A 288 -3.58 7.45 24.35
N CYS A 289 -3.16 6.73 23.30
CA CYS A 289 -3.62 6.93 21.93
C CYS A 289 -4.72 5.92 21.56
N PRO A 290 -6.00 6.32 21.55
CA PRO A 290 -7.12 5.41 21.29
C PRO A 290 -7.19 4.89 19.84
N ASP A 291 -6.44 5.51 18.92
CA ASP A 291 -6.36 5.13 17.50
C ASP A 291 -4.94 4.72 17.08
N ARG A 292 -4.23 3.99 17.95
CA ARG A 292 -2.90 3.43 17.67
C ARG A 292 -2.98 2.17 16.79
N ARG A 293 -3.61 2.28 15.61
CA ARG A 293 -3.73 1.14 14.70
C ARG A 293 -2.54 1.07 13.75
N LEU A 294 -1.99 -0.13 13.61
CA LEU A 294 -0.91 -0.45 12.69
C LEU A 294 -1.44 -1.11 11.41
N LYS A 295 -1.00 -0.62 10.24
CA LYS A 295 -1.47 -1.07 8.92
C LYS A 295 -0.32 -1.45 7.98
N LEU A 296 -0.41 -2.64 7.40
CA LEU A 296 0.45 -3.11 6.32
C LEU A 296 0.10 -2.43 5.00
N PHE A 297 1.08 -1.92 4.24
CA PHE A 297 0.79 -1.12 3.04
C PHE A 297 1.57 -1.46 1.76
N ASP A 298 2.60 -2.30 1.80
CA ASP A 298 3.48 -2.57 0.65
C ASP A 298 3.37 -4.03 0.19
N PHE A 299 2.78 -4.28 -0.98
CA PHE A 299 2.54 -5.62 -1.52
C PHE A 299 3.47 -6.00 -2.69
N GLY A 300 4.58 -5.29 -2.90
CA GLY A 300 5.44 -5.45 -4.09
C GLY A 300 5.99 -6.86 -4.31
N LEU A 301 6.15 -7.63 -3.23
CA LEU A 301 6.58 -9.03 -3.28
C LEU A 301 5.46 -10.02 -3.00
N ALA A 302 4.22 -9.59 -2.77
CA ALA A 302 3.13 -10.49 -2.43
C ALA A 302 2.73 -11.40 -3.61
N ARG A 303 2.32 -12.63 -3.29
CA ARG A 303 1.90 -13.64 -4.27
C ARG A 303 0.75 -14.48 -3.75
N ARG A 304 -0.03 -15.05 -4.67
CA ARG A 304 -0.95 -16.14 -4.33
C ARG A 304 -0.20 -17.46 -4.17
N ILE A 305 -0.52 -18.18 -3.10
CA ILE A 305 0.04 -19.50 -2.80
C ILE A 305 -0.32 -20.46 -3.94
N GLY A 306 0.64 -21.29 -4.36
CA GLY A 306 0.48 -22.23 -5.49
C GLY A 306 0.80 -21.66 -6.88
N SER A 307 1.27 -20.41 -6.98
CA SER A 307 1.76 -19.86 -8.25
C SER A 307 3.10 -20.48 -8.68
N SER A 308 3.21 -20.87 -9.96
CA SER A 308 4.20 -21.83 -10.51
C SER A 308 5.69 -21.42 -10.51
N LYS A 309 6.08 -20.31 -9.87
CA LYS A 309 7.50 -19.91 -9.80
C LYS A 309 7.84 -19.28 -8.44
N SER A 310 8.58 -20.02 -7.62
CA SER A 310 9.28 -19.46 -6.47
C SER A 310 10.43 -18.58 -6.98
N LEU A 311 10.27 -17.28 -6.83
CA LEU A 311 11.32 -16.31 -7.10
C LEU A 311 11.88 -15.86 -5.76
N GLY A 312 13.21 -15.79 -5.66
CA GLY A 312 13.90 -15.08 -4.60
C GLY A 312 13.44 -13.62 -4.52
N GLY A 313 13.68 -12.98 -3.38
CA GLY A 313 13.23 -11.63 -3.08
C GLY A 313 12.82 -11.47 -1.61
N GLY A 314 13.03 -10.27 -1.09
CA GLY A 314 12.77 -9.89 0.30
C GLY A 314 13.93 -9.11 0.88
N THR A 315 13.72 -8.52 2.05
CA THR A 315 14.78 -7.83 2.79
C THR A 315 15.60 -8.84 3.59
N LEU A 316 16.87 -9.04 3.21
CA LEU A 316 17.74 -10.13 3.68
C LEU A 316 17.68 -10.38 5.19
N SER A 317 17.71 -9.32 6.01
CA SER A 317 17.72 -9.42 7.47
C SER A 317 16.43 -9.99 8.08
N TYR A 318 15.34 -10.04 7.30
CA TYR A 318 14.03 -10.56 7.70
C TYR A 318 13.65 -11.84 6.93
N MET A 319 14.46 -12.27 5.97
CA MET A 319 14.15 -13.44 5.14
C MET A 319 14.29 -14.74 5.94
N ALA A 320 13.34 -15.63 5.72
CA ALA A 320 13.39 -16.98 6.26
C ALA A 320 14.51 -17.80 5.61
N PRO A 321 15.06 -18.82 6.30
CA PRO A 321 16.14 -19.65 5.79
C PRO A 321 15.83 -20.27 4.42
N GLU A 322 14.62 -20.79 4.23
CA GLU A 322 14.17 -21.38 2.96
C GLU A 322 14.12 -20.35 1.81
N CYS A 323 13.84 -19.07 2.12
CA CYS A 323 13.85 -18.00 1.12
C CYS A 323 15.27 -17.58 0.77
N LEU A 324 16.17 -17.53 1.76
CA LEU A 324 17.59 -17.23 1.56
C LEU A 324 18.29 -18.32 0.75
N GLU A 325 17.92 -19.60 0.93
CA GLU A 325 18.44 -20.70 0.12
C GLU A 325 18.08 -20.52 -1.36
N ILE A 326 16.82 -20.19 -1.67
CA ILE A 326 16.36 -19.90 -3.03
C ILE A 326 17.10 -18.68 -3.63
N GLU A 327 17.22 -17.60 -2.85
CA GLU A 327 17.91 -16.38 -3.28
C GLU A 327 19.38 -16.66 -3.59
N TRP A 328 20.07 -17.39 -2.72
CA TRP A 328 21.47 -17.78 -2.92
C TRP A 328 21.68 -18.67 -4.14
N GLU A 329 20.80 -19.64 -4.37
CA GLU A 329 20.87 -20.50 -5.55
C GLU A 329 20.63 -19.73 -6.84
N SER A 330 19.70 -18.77 -6.83
CA SER A 330 19.41 -17.95 -8.00
C SER A 330 20.59 -17.08 -8.45
N ARG A 331 21.52 -16.77 -7.53
CA ARG A 331 22.73 -15.96 -7.78
C ARG A 331 23.94 -16.77 -8.25
N LYS A 332 23.87 -18.11 -8.30
CA LYS A 332 24.97 -18.95 -8.81
C LYS A 332 25.09 -18.81 -10.34
N PRO A 333 26.32 -18.73 -10.90
CA PRO A 333 26.53 -18.83 -12.34
C PRO A 333 25.87 -20.10 -12.90
N LEU A 334 25.25 -20.01 -14.08
CA LEU A 334 24.52 -21.11 -14.74
C LEU A 334 25.30 -22.43 -14.78
N GLN A 335 26.63 -22.37 -14.88
CA GLN A 335 27.54 -23.52 -14.95
C GLN A 335 27.74 -24.28 -13.62
N ARG A 336 27.34 -23.72 -12.46
CA ARG A 336 27.40 -24.38 -11.14
C ARG A 336 26.02 -24.70 -10.56
N ARG A 337 24.96 -24.64 -11.37
CA ARG A 337 23.61 -25.08 -10.98
C ARG A 337 23.55 -26.61 -11.05
N VAL A 338 24.21 -27.28 -10.10
CA VAL A 338 24.04 -28.72 -9.88
C VAL A 338 22.68 -28.92 -9.23
N SER A 339 21.86 -29.80 -9.80
CA SER A 339 20.63 -30.29 -9.18
C SER A 339 20.95 -30.84 -7.81
N VAL A 340 20.14 -30.48 -6.80
CA VAL A 340 20.19 -31.07 -5.47
C VAL A 340 19.65 -32.51 -5.55
N PHE A 341 20.40 -33.43 -6.16
CA PHE A 341 20.34 -34.88 -5.96
C PHE A 341 21.65 -35.49 -6.50
N GLY A 342 22.51 -35.93 -5.59
CA GLY A 342 23.85 -36.51 -5.85
C GLY A 342 24.88 -35.42 -6.16
N GLU A 343 25.97 -35.22 -5.42
CA GLU A 343 26.91 -36.21 -4.91
C GLU A 343 27.41 -35.74 -3.54
N ASP A 344 26.95 -36.38 -2.47
CA ASP A 344 27.85 -36.64 -1.35
C ASP A 344 28.60 -37.93 -1.73
N GLU A 345 29.92 -37.87 -1.59
CA GLU A 345 30.89 -38.95 -1.44
C GLU A 345 30.40 -40.36 -1.83
N LEU A 346 30.97 -40.87 -2.93
CA LEU A 346 31.02 -42.30 -3.21
C LEU A 346 31.74 -43.01 -2.04
N ASP A 347 30.96 -43.62 -1.16
CA ASP A 347 31.37 -44.83 -0.48
C ASP A 347 30.29 -45.90 -0.71
N ASP A 348 30.76 -47.05 -1.17
CA ASP A 348 29.96 -48.19 -1.60
C ASP A 348 29.12 -48.75 -0.45
N GLN A 349 27.80 -48.90 -0.66
CA GLN A 349 27.13 -50.20 -0.59
C GLN A 349 25.63 -50.10 -0.87
N GLN A 350 25.19 -51.05 -1.68
CA GLN A 350 23.84 -51.40 -2.11
C GLN A 350 22.82 -51.37 -0.97
N ASP A 351 21.66 -50.73 -1.17
CA ASP A 351 20.38 -51.39 -0.89
C ASP A 351 19.21 -50.71 -1.63
N ASN A 352 18.44 -51.57 -2.29
CA ASN A 352 17.41 -51.27 -3.26
C ASN A 352 16.05 -51.58 -2.61
N ILE A 353 15.34 -50.57 -2.08
CA ILE A 353 13.95 -50.72 -1.61
C ILE A 353 13.14 -49.44 -1.92
N ASP A 354 12.10 -49.62 -2.73
CA ASP A 354 10.84 -48.86 -2.88
C ASP A 354 10.85 -47.42 -3.45
N ALA A 355 10.92 -47.37 -4.78
CA ALA A 355 10.64 -46.18 -5.59
C ALA A 355 9.13 -45.98 -5.83
N GLU A 356 8.35 -45.59 -4.83
CA GLU A 356 6.95 -45.16 -5.06
C GLU A 356 6.42 -44.01 -4.17
N GLN A 357 7.27 -43.35 -3.37
CA GLN A 357 6.86 -42.21 -2.51
C GLN A 357 7.68 -40.92 -2.67
N ARG A 358 8.29 -40.65 -3.83
CA ARG A 358 8.90 -39.32 -4.08
C ARG A 358 7.95 -38.41 -4.84
N GLY A 359 7.14 -37.68 -4.06
CA GLY A 359 6.37 -36.54 -4.55
C GLY A 359 7.27 -35.50 -5.20
N SER A 360 6.85 -35.06 -6.39
CA SER A 360 7.38 -33.96 -7.19
C SER A 360 7.85 -32.76 -6.35
N GLY A 361 9.17 -32.58 -6.24
CA GLY A 361 9.81 -31.50 -5.50
C GLY A 361 9.69 -30.14 -6.20
N SER A 362 8.53 -29.50 -6.08
CA SER A 362 8.40 -28.06 -6.30
C SER A 362 8.75 -27.34 -4.99
N THR A 363 9.86 -26.61 -4.95
CA THR A 363 10.28 -25.75 -3.82
C THR A 363 9.39 -24.51 -3.71
N ALA A 364 8.10 -24.71 -3.46
CA ALA A 364 7.14 -23.63 -3.25
C ALA A 364 7.45 -22.89 -1.94
N ILE A 365 7.63 -21.56 -2.00
CA ILE A 365 7.74 -20.72 -0.79
C ILE A 365 6.45 -20.87 0.03
N SER A 366 6.59 -21.30 1.28
CA SER A 366 5.48 -21.48 2.21
C SER A 366 5.05 -20.15 2.83
N ALA A 367 3.77 -20.01 3.15
CA ALA A 367 3.24 -18.89 3.94
C ALA A 367 3.99 -18.70 5.28
N LYS A 368 4.60 -19.78 5.79
CA LYS A 368 5.43 -19.77 7.00
C LYS A 368 6.65 -18.83 6.91
N CYS A 369 7.09 -18.40 5.72
CA CYS A 369 8.17 -17.42 5.60
C CYS A 369 7.80 -16.07 6.23
N ASP A 370 6.53 -15.66 6.16
CA ASP A 370 6.07 -14.41 6.77
C ASP A 370 6.17 -14.48 8.30
N ILE A 371 5.91 -15.65 8.89
CA ILE A 371 5.99 -15.88 10.34
C ILE A 371 7.42 -15.75 10.86
N TRP A 372 8.41 -16.14 10.06
CA TRP A 372 9.79 -15.87 10.38
C TRP A 372 10.06 -14.37 10.46
N GLY A 373 9.59 -13.59 9.47
CA GLY A 373 9.68 -12.13 9.49
C GLY A 373 9.03 -11.51 10.73
N VAL A 374 7.85 -12.01 11.14
CA VAL A 374 7.20 -11.61 12.40
C VAL A 374 8.09 -11.90 13.61
N GLY A 375 8.72 -13.08 13.66
CA GLY A 375 9.68 -13.44 14.71
C GLY A 375 10.89 -12.52 14.77
N VAL A 376 11.42 -12.10 13.61
CA VAL A 376 12.53 -11.14 13.53
C VAL A 376 12.12 -9.77 14.07
N ILE A 377 10.92 -9.28 13.70
CA ILE A 377 10.36 -8.02 14.23
C ILE A 377 10.19 -8.11 15.75
N CYS A 378 9.61 -9.20 16.25
CA CYS A 378 9.40 -9.42 17.68
C CYS A 378 10.73 -9.44 18.45
N HIS A 379 11.74 -10.14 17.93
CA HIS A 379 13.09 -10.17 18.52
C HIS A 379 13.72 -8.77 18.56
N LEU A 380 13.60 -8.01 17.46
CA LEU A 380 14.12 -6.64 17.39
C LEU A 380 13.46 -5.73 18.42
N LEU A 381 12.13 -5.80 18.56
CA LEU A 381 11.38 -5.01 19.55
C LEU A 381 11.76 -5.36 20.99
N LEU A 382 11.88 -6.65 21.31
CA LEU A 382 12.18 -7.11 22.68
C LEU A 382 13.64 -6.87 23.08
N THR A 383 14.58 -6.93 22.14
CA THR A 383 16.01 -6.95 22.46
C THR A 383 16.81 -5.77 21.91
N GLY A 384 16.24 -4.97 21.01
CA GLY A 384 16.94 -3.89 20.31
C GLY A 384 18.05 -4.33 19.35
N LYS A 385 18.18 -5.62 19.03
CA LYS A 385 19.06 -6.07 17.94
C LYS A 385 18.39 -7.09 17.04
N MET A 386 18.93 -7.21 15.84
CA MET A 386 18.56 -8.26 14.92
C MET A 386 19.01 -9.63 15.44
N PRO A 387 18.22 -10.70 15.25
CA PRO A 387 18.61 -12.06 15.63
C PRO A 387 19.77 -12.58 14.77
N PHE A 388 19.85 -12.10 13.52
CA PHE A 388 20.93 -12.42 12.58
C PHE A 388 21.41 -11.10 11.97
N GLU A 389 22.67 -10.76 12.22
CA GLU A 389 23.29 -9.56 11.67
C GLU A 389 24.67 -9.93 11.14
N SER A 390 24.81 -9.95 9.82
CA SER A 390 26.11 -10.03 9.17
C SER A 390 26.06 -9.23 7.88
N PRO A 391 27.13 -8.48 7.54
CA PRO A 391 27.25 -7.84 6.24
C PRO A 391 27.36 -8.86 5.09
N ASN A 392 27.58 -10.15 5.39
CA ASN A 392 27.70 -11.22 4.40
C ASN A 392 26.55 -12.23 4.52
N VAL A 393 25.71 -12.31 3.49
CA VAL A 393 24.59 -13.25 3.38
C VAL A 393 25.04 -14.72 3.51
N GLY A 394 26.24 -15.04 3.03
CA GLY A 394 26.81 -16.38 3.13
C GLY A 394 27.05 -16.82 4.57
N ASP A 395 27.38 -15.89 5.47
CA ASP A 395 27.59 -16.18 6.89
C ASP A 395 26.27 -16.44 7.61
N VAL A 396 25.25 -15.61 7.34
CA VAL A 396 23.88 -15.83 7.83
C VAL A 396 23.38 -17.21 7.39
N LEU A 397 23.55 -17.55 6.11
CA LEU A 397 23.16 -18.86 5.58
C LEU A 397 23.96 -20.02 6.20
N ARG A 398 25.26 -19.84 6.43
CA ARG A 398 26.09 -20.87 7.09
C ARG A 398 25.61 -21.11 8.52
N GLU A 399 25.28 -20.05 9.25
CA GLU A 399 24.73 -20.14 10.60
C GLU A 399 23.36 -20.84 10.60
N MET A 400 22.43 -20.42 9.73
CA MET A 400 21.12 -21.04 9.59
C MET A 400 21.21 -22.54 9.24
N ARG A 401 22.14 -22.92 8.35
CA ARG A 401 22.40 -24.34 8.02
C ARG A 401 22.97 -25.12 9.21
N LYS A 402 23.86 -24.53 10.02
CA LYS A 402 24.35 -25.15 11.25
C LYS A 402 23.22 -25.41 12.24
N ILE A 403 22.37 -24.41 12.47
CA ILE A 403 21.19 -24.50 13.34
C ILE A 403 20.26 -25.62 12.85
N ARG A 404 19.99 -25.67 11.53
CA ARG A 404 19.17 -26.71 10.90
C ARG A 404 19.71 -28.11 11.17
N ARG A 405 21.01 -28.33 10.92
CA ARG A 405 21.65 -29.65 11.11
C ARG A 405 21.64 -30.08 12.58
N GLN A 406 21.88 -29.15 13.49
CA GLN A 406 22.00 -29.44 14.92
C GLN A 406 20.65 -29.53 15.64
N ARG A 407 19.52 -29.20 14.96
CA ARG A 407 18.19 -29.09 15.58
C ARG A 407 18.21 -28.24 16.87
N SER A 408 19.09 -27.25 16.93
CA SER A 408 19.25 -26.39 18.09
C SER A 408 18.41 -25.12 17.93
N THR A 409 18.07 -24.47 19.05
CA THR A 409 17.34 -23.19 19.03
C THR A 409 18.22 -21.99 18.65
N GLY A 410 19.48 -22.24 18.27
CA GLY A 410 20.50 -21.23 17.95
C GLY A 410 20.87 -20.30 19.11
N LYS A 411 22.03 -19.65 19.00
CA LYS A 411 22.48 -18.68 20.03
C LYS A 411 21.68 -17.38 20.02
N TYR A 412 20.99 -17.08 18.91
CA TYR A 412 20.19 -15.87 18.71
C TYR A 412 18.96 -15.75 19.62
N LEU A 413 18.59 -16.80 20.37
CA LEU A 413 17.51 -16.77 21.37
C LEU A 413 18.02 -16.85 22.82
N SER A 414 19.28 -16.45 23.06
CA SER A 414 19.94 -16.57 24.35
C SER A 414 20.91 -15.41 24.62
N GLY A 415 21.32 -15.24 25.88
CA GLY A 415 22.26 -14.21 26.32
C GLY A 415 21.62 -13.12 27.18
N ASP A 416 22.42 -12.17 27.65
CA ASP A 416 22.03 -11.25 28.73
C ASP A 416 20.80 -10.40 28.42
N ARG A 417 20.57 -10.07 27.15
CA ARG A 417 19.40 -9.30 26.72
C ARG A 417 18.10 -10.10 26.72
N PHE A 418 18.14 -11.40 27.03
CA PHE A 418 16.96 -12.23 27.25
C PHE A 418 16.67 -12.45 28.74
N ASN A 419 17.56 -12.07 29.65
CA ASN A 419 17.41 -12.39 31.08
C ASN A 419 16.17 -11.72 31.70
N HIS A 420 15.79 -10.55 31.20
CA HIS A 420 14.63 -9.81 31.68
C HIS A 420 13.30 -10.24 31.01
N LEU A 421 13.37 -11.09 29.97
CA LEU A 421 12.20 -11.54 29.23
C LEU A 421 11.53 -12.72 29.93
N SER A 422 10.20 -12.77 29.88
CA SER A 422 9.40 -13.88 30.37
C SER A 422 9.67 -15.16 29.56
N GLU A 423 9.56 -16.32 30.21
CA GLU A 423 9.68 -17.60 29.48
C GLU A 423 8.61 -17.77 28.40
N ALA A 424 7.44 -17.13 28.57
CA ALA A 424 6.41 -17.08 27.55
C ALA A 424 6.88 -16.33 26.29
N ALA A 425 7.50 -15.14 26.44
CA ALA A 425 8.06 -14.38 25.31
C ALA A 425 9.14 -15.17 24.57
N LYS A 426 10.05 -15.82 25.32
CA LYS A 426 11.09 -16.68 24.75
C LYS A 426 10.50 -17.88 24.02
N SER A 427 9.46 -18.51 24.58
CA SER A 427 8.75 -19.61 23.93
C SER A 427 8.09 -19.18 22.62
N PHE A 428 7.41 -18.03 22.61
CA PHE A 428 6.82 -17.45 21.42
C PHE A 428 7.88 -17.21 20.31
N LEU A 429 9.01 -16.59 20.66
CA LEU A 429 10.13 -16.40 19.72
C LEU A 429 10.68 -17.72 19.17
N ARG A 430 10.84 -18.74 20.03
CA ARG A 430 11.25 -20.09 19.59
C ARG A 430 10.25 -20.69 18.60
N GLY A 431 8.95 -20.45 18.76
CA GLY A 431 7.93 -20.94 17.83
C GLY A 431 7.93 -20.24 16.48
N CYS A 432 8.15 -18.91 16.45
CA CYS A 432 8.21 -18.13 15.22
C CYS A 432 9.53 -18.30 14.45
N LEU A 433 10.67 -18.47 15.14
CA LEU A 433 12.00 -18.56 14.55
C LEU A 433 12.52 -20.00 14.44
N GLN A 434 11.63 -20.95 14.15
CA GLN A 434 12.02 -22.31 13.75
C GLN A 434 12.60 -22.32 12.33
N VAL A 435 13.76 -22.95 12.17
CA VAL A 435 14.43 -23.03 10.85
C VAL A 435 13.63 -23.88 9.87
N LEU A 436 13.01 -24.98 10.33
CA LEU A 436 12.15 -25.82 9.51
C LEU A 436 10.73 -25.21 9.44
N PRO A 437 10.18 -24.93 8.24
CA PRO A 437 8.84 -24.37 8.10
C PRO A 437 7.71 -25.26 8.66
N SER A 438 7.93 -26.58 8.74
CA SER A 438 6.97 -27.53 9.33
C SER A 438 6.76 -27.28 10.83
N GLU A 439 7.85 -27.05 11.56
CA GLU A 439 7.86 -26.81 13.00
C GLU A 439 7.49 -25.36 13.37
N ARG A 440 7.66 -24.44 12.42
CA ARG A 440 7.35 -23.02 12.61
C ARG A 440 5.86 -22.80 12.82
N PHE A 441 5.50 -21.87 13.69
CA PHE A 441 4.11 -21.47 13.89
C PHE A 441 3.42 -21.05 12.58
N SER A 442 2.10 -21.30 12.50
CA SER A 442 1.24 -20.57 11.57
C SER A 442 0.84 -19.23 12.19
N ALA A 443 0.33 -18.29 11.39
CA ALA A 443 -0.19 -17.02 11.90
C ALA A 443 -1.27 -17.24 12.97
N ARG A 444 -2.21 -18.16 12.70
CA ARG A 444 -3.25 -18.56 13.63
C ARG A 444 -2.69 -19.11 14.94
N ARG A 445 -1.74 -20.05 14.87
CA ARG A 445 -1.12 -20.63 16.07
C ARG A 445 -0.36 -19.58 16.89
N ALA A 446 0.30 -18.64 16.23
CA ALA A 446 1.00 -17.55 16.91
C ALA A 446 0.01 -16.62 17.64
N LEU A 447 -1.15 -16.30 17.04
CA LEU A 447 -2.21 -15.52 17.69
C LEU A 447 -2.80 -16.22 18.93
N ASP A 448 -2.90 -17.55 18.89
CA ASP A 448 -3.42 -18.36 19.99
C ASP A 448 -2.34 -18.68 21.07
N ASP A 449 -1.12 -18.14 20.94
CA ASP A 449 -0.01 -18.41 21.87
C ASP A 449 -0.24 -17.77 23.25
N GLN A 450 0.22 -18.48 24.29
CA GLN A 450 0.04 -18.08 25.68
C GLN A 450 0.66 -16.71 25.99
N TRP A 451 1.78 -16.33 25.35
CA TRP A 451 2.39 -15.03 25.59
C TRP A 451 1.47 -13.89 25.20
N LEU A 452 0.90 -13.93 23.99
CA LEU A 452 -0.07 -12.92 23.54
C LEU A 452 -1.33 -12.95 24.39
N ALA A 453 -1.89 -14.14 24.66
CA ALA A 453 -3.05 -14.26 25.53
C ALA A 453 -2.82 -13.66 26.93
N ASN A 454 -1.63 -13.87 27.52
CA ASN A 454 -1.29 -13.32 28.83
C ASN A 454 -1.13 -11.81 28.82
N MET A 455 -0.55 -11.24 27.76
CA MET A 455 -0.30 -9.80 27.70
C MET A 455 -1.56 -9.01 27.38
N LEU A 456 -2.37 -9.48 26.43
CA LEU A 456 -3.57 -8.77 25.98
C LEU A 456 -4.75 -8.88 26.98
N ASN A 457 -4.75 -9.88 27.87
CA ASN A 457 -5.79 -10.09 28.88
C ASN A 457 -5.49 -9.40 30.24
N LYS A 458 -4.30 -8.81 30.43
CA LYS A 458 -3.91 -8.20 31.72
C LYS A 458 -4.59 -6.86 31.97
N ASP A 459 -4.92 -6.10 30.92
CA ASP A 459 -5.56 -4.80 31.06
C ASP A 459 -7.01 -4.92 31.57
N GLU A 460 -7.74 -5.98 31.20
CA GLU A 460 -9.10 -6.24 31.71
C GLU A 460 -9.16 -6.49 33.22
N ARG A 461 -8.10 -7.08 33.81
CA ARG A 461 -8.09 -7.36 35.25
C ARG A 461 -7.85 -6.12 36.10
N ARG A 462 -7.27 -5.06 35.53
CA ARG A 462 -7.06 -3.78 36.22
C ARG A 462 -8.32 -2.92 36.23
N GLU A 463 -9.18 -3.05 35.21
CA GLU A 463 -10.48 -2.37 35.16
C GLU A 463 -11.60 -3.16 35.86
N GLY A 464 -11.43 -4.49 36.02
CA GLY A 464 -12.43 -5.40 36.59
C GLY A 464 -12.55 -5.45 38.12
N GLU A 465 -11.70 -4.76 38.88
CA GLU A 465 -11.81 -4.74 40.36
C GLU A 465 -12.84 -3.73 40.89
N GLU A 466 -13.38 -2.83 40.04
CA GLU A 466 -14.43 -1.86 40.44
C GLU A 466 -15.82 -2.11 39.83
N ASN A 467 -15.99 -3.06 38.91
CA ASN A 467 -17.32 -3.34 38.34
C ASN A 467 -17.62 -4.85 38.26
N ASN A 468 -18.51 -5.30 39.14
CA ASN A 468 -19.32 -6.51 38.94
C ASN A 468 -20.27 -6.28 37.75
N GLY A 469 -19.75 -6.35 36.52
CA GLY A 469 -20.51 -6.12 35.28
C GLY A 469 -20.70 -7.40 34.50
N ALA A 470 -21.96 -7.76 34.22
CA ALA A 470 -22.36 -8.91 33.41
C ALA A 470 -21.63 -8.96 32.05
N ALA A 471 -21.46 -10.15 31.48
CA ALA A 471 -21.02 -10.30 30.09
C ALA A 471 -22.03 -9.57 29.16
N GLU A 472 -21.67 -8.37 28.69
CA GLU A 472 -22.57 -7.52 27.92
C GLU A 472 -22.71 -8.03 26.48
N VAL A 473 -23.96 -8.34 26.10
CA VAL A 473 -24.38 -8.86 24.79
C VAL A 473 -24.42 -7.71 23.78
N LEU A 474 -24.07 -7.99 22.51
CA LEU A 474 -24.22 -7.03 21.40
C LEU A 474 -25.65 -6.42 21.42
N PRO A 475 -25.80 -5.09 21.26
CA PRO A 475 -27.12 -4.46 21.28
C PRO A 475 -28.06 -5.09 20.25
N TRP A 476 -29.31 -5.33 20.65
CA TRP A 476 -30.32 -6.00 19.83
C TRP A 476 -30.50 -5.34 18.45
N ASP A 477 -30.37 -4.02 18.37
CA ASP A 477 -30.51 -3.27 17.11
C ASP A 477 -29.38 -3.58 16.12
N VAL A 478 -28.17 -3.89 16.60
CA VAL A 478 -27.04 -4.34 15.77
C VAL A 478 -27.33 -5.75 15.25
N LEU A 479 -27.78 -6.66 16.12
CA LEU A 479 -28.13 -8.03 15.74
C LEU A 479 -29.28 -8.08 14.72
N GLU A 480 -30.32 -7.26 14.93
CA GLU A 480 -31.44 -7.16 14.00
C GLU A 480 -31.02 -6.51 12.67
N SER A 481 -30.08 -5.56 12.68
CA SER A 481 -29.49 -4.99 11.46
C SER A 481 -28.65 -6.04 10.70
N MET A 482 -27.88 -6.87 11.39
CA MET A 482 -27.15 -8.00 10.80
C MET A 482 -28.12 -9.04 10.22
N ARG A 483 -29.22 -9.34 10.92
CA ARG A 483 -30.27 -10.25 10.44
C ARG A 483 -30.91 -9.73 9.16
N ARG A 484 -31.26 -8.44 9.11
CA ARG A 484 -31.82 -7.76 7.92
C ARG A 484 -30.84 -7.75 6.76
N TYR A 485 -29.54 -7.58 7.01
CA TYR A 485 -28.51 -7.70 5.98
C TYR A 485 -28.40 -9.13 5.46
N ALA A 486 -28.39 -10.15 6.33
CA ALA A 486 -28.27 -11.55 5.96
C ALA A 486 -29.37 -11.99 4.98
N VAL A 487 -30.60 -11.54 5.19
CA VAL A 487 -31.76 -11.85 4.31
C VAL A 487 -31.93 -10.90 3.12
N ALA A 488 -31.11 -9.85 3.01
CA ALA A 488 -31.21 -8.91 1.90
C ALA A 488 -30.84 -9.55 0.54
N ASN A 489 -31.49 -9.08 -0.53
CA ASN A 489 -31.18 -9.51 -1.89
C ASN A 489 -29.79 -8.99 -2.33
N SER A 490 -29.25 -9.58 -3.40
CA SER A 490 -27.91 -9.28 -3.91
C SER A 490 -27.73 -7.80 -4.28
N LEU A 491 -28.77 -7.12 -4.78
CA LEU A 491 -28.72 -5.70 -5.13
C LEU A 491 -28.61 -4.81 -3.88
N ARG A 492 -29.42 -5.05 -2.84
CA ARG A 492 -29.33 -4.33 -1.56
C ARG A 492 -28.00 -4.58 -0.88
N LYS A 493 -27.50 -5.82 -0.87
CA LYS A 493 -26.18 -6.15 -0.32
C LYS A 493 -25.07 -5.41 -1.07
N ALA A 494 -25.14 -5.36 -2.40
CA ALA A 494 -24.19 -4.62 -3.21
C ALA A 494 -24.23 -3.11 -2.92
N ALA A 495 -25.42 -2.51 -2.85
CA ALA A 495 -25.58 -1.09 -2.54
C ALA A 495 -25.10 -0.74 -1.13
N LEU A 496 -25.45 -1.54 -0.12
CA LEU A 496 -24.99 -1.37 1.26
C LEU A 496 -23.47 -1.52 1.36
N ASN A 497 -22.88 -2.47 0.63
CA ASN A 497 -21.42 -2.63 0.58
C ASN A 497 -20.74 -1.44 -0.12
N MET A 498 -21.35 -0.89 -1.18
CA MET A 498 -20.82 0.31 -1.85
C MET A 498 -20.84 1.52 -0.91
N VAL A 499 -21.96 1.71 -0.20
CA VAL A 499 -22.09 2.78 0.82
C VAL A 499 -21.07 2.55 1.94
N ALA A 500 -21.01 1.36 2.52
CA ALA A 500 -20.07 1.03 3.60
C ALA A 500 -18.60 1.19 3.19
N SER A 501 -18.25 0.81 1.96
CA SER A 501 -16.89 0.97 1.42
C SER A 501 -16.51 2.42 1.11
N GLY A 502 -17.49 3.31 1.02
CA GLY A 502 -17.33 4.74 0.79
C GLY A 502 -17.46 5.59 2.05
N LEU A 503 -17.79 5.00 3.21
CA LEU A 503 -17.82 5.72 4.48
C LEU A 503 -16.40 6.14 4.87
N THR A 504 -16.26 7.38 5.32
CA THR A 504 -14.98 7.94 5.74
C THR A 504 -14.55 7.44 7.12
N SER A 505 -13.26 7.56 7.44
CA SER A 505 -12.70 7.24 8.77
C SER A 505 -13.35 8.04 9.92
N ARG A 506 -14.06 9.14 9.62
CA ARG A 506 -14.81 9.96 10.59
C ARG A 506 -16.24 9.47 10.87
N GLU A 507 -16.82 8.69 9.96
CA GLU A 507 -18.18 8.13 10.11
C GLU A 507 -18.15 6.72 10.72
N PHE A 508 -17.04 6.01 10.58
CA PHE A 508 -16.80 4.71 11.23
C PHE A 508 -16.91 4.73 12.77
N PRO A 509 -16.42 5.76 13.49
CA PRO A 509 -16.62 5.90 14.93
C PRO A 509 -18.08 5.98 15.35
N LEU A 510 -19.01 6.44 14.49
CA LEU A 510 -20.45 6.46 14.78
C LEU A 510 -21.10 5.07 14.70
N LEU A 511 -20.53 4.14 13.93
CA LEU A 511 -20.91 2.72 13.93
C LEU A 511 -20.24 1.94 15.08
N VAL A 512 -19.06 2.37 15.52
CA VAL A 512 -18.29 1.75 16.63
C VAL A 512 -18.75 2.27 18.01
N THR A 513 -19.38 3.44 18.09
CA THR A 513 -19.93 4.00 19.35
C THR A 513 -21.18 3.26 19.85
N VAL A 514 -21.83 2.46 19.02
CA VAL A 514 -22.93 1.57 19.42
C VAL A 514 -22.41 0.31 20.14
N LEU A 515 -21.10 0.02 20.06
CA LEU A 515 -20.50 -1.07 20.80
C LEU A 515 -20.02 -0.60 22.20
N PRO A 516 -20.25 -1.39 23.27
CA PRO A 516 -19.91 -1.02 24.65
C PRO A 516 -18.44 -0.62 24.81
N SER A 517 -18.11 0.14 25.85
CA SER A 517 -16.77 0.69 26.13
C SER A 517 -15.64 -0.37 26.12
N HIS A 518 -15.92 -1.62 26.50
CA HIS A 518 -14.96 -2.74 26.45
C HIS A 518 -14.88 -3.45 25.07
N ALA A 519 -15.81 -3.19 24.15
CA ALA A 519 -15.68 -3.62 22.75
C ALA A 519 -14.76 -2.68 21.93
N ARG A 520 -14.32 -1.57 22.54
CA ARG A 520 -13.29 -0.68 22.01
C ARG A 520 -11.88 -1.21 22.29
N THR A 521 -11.72 -2.01 23.34
CA THR A 521 -10.51 -2.79 23.59
C THR A 521 -10.57 -4.10 22.79
N GLN A 522 -9.40 -4.63 22.46
CA GLN A 522 -9.08 -5.44 21.27
C GLN A 522 -9.85 -6.76 21.02
N LYS A 523 -10.82 -7.14 21.86
CA LYS A 523 -11.43 -8.48 21.84
C LYS A 523 -12.64 -8.71 20.96
N VAL A 524 -13.37 -7.67 20.53
CA VAL A 524 -14.57 -7.90 19.67
C VAL A 524 -14.24 -7.82 18.17
N ARG A 525 -13.05 -7.33 17.80
CA ARG A 525 -12.66 -7.19 16.39
C ARG A 525 -12.38 -8.50 15.64
N PRO A 526 -11.77 -9.55 16.22
CA PRO A 526 -11.52 -10.80 15.49
C PRO A 526 -12.79 -11.61 15.22
N ALA A 527 -13.82 -11.49 16.07
CA ALA A 527 -15.08 -12.23 15.92
C ALA A 527 -15.94 -11.70 14.76
N LEU A 528 -15.82 -10.42 14.42
CA LEU A 528 -16.50 -9.80 13.28
C LEU A 528 -15.74 -9.97 11.95
N THR A 529 -14.50 -10.49 11.96
CA THR A 529 -13.71 -10.75 10.73
C THR A 529 -13.86 -12.19 10.22
N LEU A 530 -14.59 -13.05 10.94
CA LEU A 530 -14.85 -14.46 10.60
C LEU A 530 -16.26 -14.73 10.01
N LEU A 531 -17.02 -13.67 9.73
CA LEU A 531 -18.28 -13.67 8.97
C LEU A 531 -18.15 -12.71 7.78
#